data_AF-A0A256ZTJ9-F1
#
_entry.id   AF-A0A256ZTJ9-F1
#
_cell.length_a   1.000
_cell.length_b   1.000
_cell.length_c   1.000
_cell.angle_alpha   90.00
_cell.angle_beta   90.00
_cell.angle_gamma   90.00
#
_symmetry.space_group_name_H-M   'P 1'
#
loop_
_entity.id
_entity.type
_entity.pdbx_description
1 polymer ?
#
loop_
_entity_poly.entity_id
_entity_poly.type
_entity_poly.pdbx_seq_one_letter_code
_entity_poly.pdbx_strand_id
1 'polypeptide(L)'
;MEGIVEMFSEKKEASLVMDAILDVDDDVDSLVVFAGSKRFIIPQTPGKGFIVEFGVLREYVVGGEYVAYLIEPFEENVFWLADASLEIRSVLENVFSKMPRKVAEVFRDAGTEVSIVKYSVSEATLDLEIEGSKLVLKPREKLDGKKFSAKVVKAVVYFGGSFCCPMSTYASKLLETWKRKYPENPMLKLIKARNYEGYKSIDSSLTLRIIVNFNRKNNETLR
;
A
#
# COMPACT_ATOMS: atom_id res chain seq x y z
N MET A 1 21.83 -20.95 22.04
CA MET A 1 21.11 -21.59 20.90
C MET A 1 20.15 -20.55 20.38
N GLU A 2 20.62 -19.72 19.45
CA GLU A 2 19.80 -18.73 18.77
C GLU A 2 18.99 -19.47 17.72
N GLY A 3 17.70 -19.64 17.98
CA GLY A 3 16.75 -20.14 17.00
C GLY A 3 16.52 -19.06 15.97
N ILE A 4 17.23 -19.14 14.85
CA ILE A 4 16.88 -18.38 13.65
C ILE A 4 15.54 -18.95 13.18
N VAL A 5 14.46 -18.27 13.53
CA VAL A 5 13.14 -18.55 12.96
C VAL A 5 13.26 -18.20 11.48
N GLU A 6 13.40 -19.21 10.63
CA GLU A 6 13.36 -19.10 9.18
C GLU A 6 11.91 -18.78 8.77
N MET A 7 11.47 -17.55 9.09
CA MET A 7 10.03 -17.26 9.15
C MET A 7 9.40 -17.21 7.76
N PHE A 8 10.17 -16.98 6.70
CA PHE A 8 9.73 -17.08 5.30
C PHE A 8 10.91 -17.38 4.35
N SER A 9 10.69 -18.14 3.28
CA SER A 9 11.63 -18.15 2.15
C SER A 9 11.73 -16.75 1.55
N GLU A 10 12.90 -16.33 1.05
CA GLU A 10 13.11 -14.96 0.50
C GLU A 10 12.06 -14.54 -0.54
N LYS A 11 11.63 -15.46 -1.41
CA LYS A 11 10.58 -15.21 -2.43
C LYS A 11 9.22 -14.88 -1.80
N LYS A 12 8.86 -15.59 -0.74
CA LYS A 12 7.58 -15.42 -0.03
C LYS A 12 7.56 -14.08 0.70
N GLU A 13 8.66 -13.70 1.32
CA GLU A 13 8.79 -12.41 1.99
C GLU A 13 8.74 -11.23 1.01
N ALA A 14 9.46 -11.31 -0.11
CA ALA A 14 9.37 -10.29 -1.16
C ALA A 14 7.93 -10.11 -1.66
N SER A 15 7.20 -11.22 -1.85
CA SER A 15 5.77 -11.17 -2.21
C SER A 15 4.92 -10.48 -1.14
N LEU A 16 5.17 -10.76 0.15
CA LEU A 16 4.46 -10.13 1.26
C LEU A 16 4.72 -8.62 1.34
N VAL A 17 5.96 -8.19 1.08
CA VAL A 17 6.33 -6.77 1.01
C VAL A 17 5.64 -6.09 -0.18
N MET A 18 5.62 -6.72 -1.36
CA MET A 18 4.87 -6.21 -2.51
C MET A 18 3.39 -6.01 -2.17
N ASP A 19 2.75 -7.01 -1.56
CA ASP A 19 1.36 -6.93 -1.15
C ASP A 19 1.12 -5.81 -0.12
N ALA A 20 2.09 -5.57 0.77
CA ALA A 20 2.02 -4.48 1.73
C ALA A 20 2.10 -3.10 1.06
N ILE A 21 3.01 -2.91 0.10
CA ILE A 21 3.14 -1.66 -0.67
C ILE A 21 1.81 -1.31 -1.37
N LEU A 22 1.08 -2.29 -1.86
CA LEU A 22 -0.22 -2.05 -2.50
C LEU A 22 -1.31 -1.59 -1.52
N ASP A 23 -1.11 -1.76 -0.21
CA ASP A 23 -2.11 -1.50 0.82
C ASP A 23 -1.79 -0.32 1.75
N VAL A 24 -0.56 0.21 1.76
CA VAL A 24 -0.18 1.39 2.57
C VAL A 24 -0.79 2.69 2.03
N ASP A 25 -0.92 3.70 2.88
CA ASP A 25 -1.27 5.05 2.44
C ASP A 25 -0.02 5.73 1.84
N ASP A 26 -0.20 6.55 0.79
CA ASP A 26 0.91 7.25 0.11
C ASP A 26 1.27 8.55 0.82
N ASP A 27 0.37 9.06 1.68
CA ASP A 27 0.53 10.36 2.33
C ASP A 27 1.30 10.27 3.66
N VAL A 28 1.56 9.05 4.16
CA VAL A 28 2.21 8.83 5.46
C VAL A 28 3.12 7.60 5.43
N ASP A 29 4.23 7.70 6.15
CA ASP A 29 5.08 6.55 6.43
C ASP A 29 4.28 5.46 7.14
N SER A 30 4.57 4.22 6.81
CA SER A 30 3.85 3.06 7.33
C SER A 30 4.81 2.05 7.92
N LEU A 31 4.52 1.61 9.15
CA LEU A 31 5.17 0.47 9.75
C LEU A 31 4.35 -0.79 9.46
N VAL A 32 4.96 -1.75 8.77
CA VAL A 32 4.34 -3.03 8.46
C VAL A 32 4.98 -4.13 9.31
N VAL A 33 4.16 -4.84 10.08
CA VAL A 33 4.62 -5.94 10.94
C VAL A 33 3.98 -7.24 10.47
N PHE A 34 4.82 -8.21 10.12
CA PHE A 34 4.44 -9.58 9.85
C PHE A 34 4.72 -10.43 11.09
N ALA A 35 3.67 -10.97 11.71
CA ALA A 35 3.78 -11.77 12.91
C ALA A 35 2.87 -13.00 12.81
N GLY A 36 3.48 -14.19 12.82
CA GLY A 36 2.78 -15.43 12.49
C GLY A 36 2.10 -15.36 11.11
N SER A 37 0.77 -15.55 11.08
CA SER A 37 -0.05 -15.44 9.86
C SER A 37 -0.71 -14.07 9.68
N LYS A 38 -0.40 -13.09 10.53
CA LYS A 38 -1.04 -11.77 10.53
C LYS A 38 -0.11 -10.71 9.94
N ARG A 39 -0.71 -9.73 9.27
CA ARG A 39 -0.06 -8.52 8.78
C ARG A 39 -0.74 -7.31 9.39
N PHE A 40 0.05 -6.45 10.01
CA PHE A 40 -0.40 -5.19 10.59
C PHE A 40 0.21 -4.05 9.80
N ILE A 41 -0.61 -3.11 9.34
CA ILE A 41 -0.16 -1.88 8.67
C ILE A 41 -0.52 -0.74 9.62
N ILE A 42 0.49 -0.02 10.07
CA ILE A 42 0.38 0.99 11.13
C ILE A 42 0.86 2.31 10.51
N PRO A 43 -0.06 3.21 10.12
CA PRO A 43 0.33 4.51 9.60
C PRO A 43 0.95 5.35 10.71
N GLN A 44 1.96 6.14 10.35
CA GLN A 44 2.57 7.07 11.28
C GLN A 44 1.57 8.16 11.66
N THR A 45 1.39 8.38 12.96
CA THR A 45 0.63 9.52 13.48
C THR A 45 1.56 10.73 13.58
N PRO A 46 1.23 11.86 12.94
CA PRO A 46 2.05 13.07 13.01
C PRO A 46 2.36 13.49 14.45
N GLY A 47 3.65 13.69 14.75
CA GLY A 47 4.13 14.09 16.07
C GLY A 47 4.02 13.04 17.18
N LYS A 48 3.51 11.83 16.89
CA LYS A 48 3.31 10.75 17.89
C LYS A 48 3.93 9.40 17.49
N GLY A 49 4.28 9.21 16.23
CA GLY A 49 4.89 7.95 15.75
C GLY A 49 3.87 6.86 15.49
N PHE A 50 4.26 5.59 15.65
CA PHE A 50 3.44 4.43 15.29
C PHE A 50 2.72 3.88 16.51
N ILE A 51 1.41 4.12 16.61
CA ILE A 51 0.63 3.81 17.82
C ILE A 51 -0.33 2.65 17.55
N VAL A 52 -0.36 1.67 18.46
CA VAL A 52 -1.31 0.56 18.45
C VAL A 52 -1.90 0.30 19.82
N GLU A 53 -3.06 -0.36 19.86
CA GLU A 53 -3.62 -0.87 21.12
C GLU A 53 -2.72 -1.95 21.69
N PHE A 54 -2.47 -1.87 23.01
CA PHE A 54 -1.46 -2.67 23.70
C PHE A 54 -1.62 -4.20 23.51
N GLY A 55 -2.86 -4.70 23.42
CA GLY A 55 -3.12 -6.13 23.26
C GLY A 55 -2.89 -6.69 21.85
N VAL A 56 -2.82 -5.84 20.82
CA VAL A 56 -2.89 -6.30 19.41
C VAL A 56 -1.58 -6.93 18.94
N LEU A 57 -0.44 -6.39 19.38
CA LEU A 57 0.88 -6.74 18.85
C LEU A 57 1.92 -7.11 19.93
N ARG A 58 1.67 -6.80 21.20
CA ARG A 58 2.68 -6.93 22.26
C ARG A 58 3.26 -8.33 22.37
N GLU A 59 2.43 -9.37 22.33
CA GLU A 59 2.89 -10.76 22.50
C GLU A 59 3.90 -11.16 21.42
N TYR A 60 3.63 -10.78 20.17
CA TYR A 60 4.53 -11.07 19.04
C TYR A 60 5.84 -10.28 19.14
N VAL A 61 5.76 -8.98 19.50
CA VAL A 61 6.95 -8.14 19.57
C VAL A 61 7.84 -8.53 20.75
N VAL A 62 7.26 -8.82 21.92
CA VAL A 62 7.99 -9.29 23.10
C VAL A 62 8.56 -10.70 22.89
N GLY A 63 7.82 -11.58 22.21
CA GLY A 63 8.29 -12.91 21.85
C GLY A 63 9.37 -12.92 20.77
N GLY A 64 9.60 -11.80 20.07
CA GLY A 64 10.54 -11.71 18.95
C GLY A 64 10.09 -12.43 17.67
N GLU A 65 8.83 -12.89 17.63
CA GLU A 65 8.27 -13.65 16.50
C GLU A 65 7.65 -12.73 15.46
N TYR A 66 8.46 -11.80 14.92
CA TYR A 66 8.01 -10.84 13.92
C TYR A 66 9.12 -10.46 12.93
N VAL A 67 8.68 -9.99 11.75
CA VAL A 67 9.52 -9.22 10.82
C VAL A 67 8.80 -7.90 10.58
N ALA A 68 9.51 -6.78 10.73
CA ALA A 68 8.95 -5.45 10.54
C ALA A 68 9.68 -4.71 9.42
N TYR A 69 8.91 -3.92 8.68
CA TYR A 69 9.39 -3.08 7.59
C TYR A 69 8.85 -1.66 7.75
N LEU A 70 9.73 -0.68 7.68
CA LEU A 70 9.35 0.71 7.46
C LEU A 70 9.18 0.91 5.95
N ILE A 71 8.03 1.44 5.56
CA ILE A 71 7.68 1.76 4.17
C ILE A 71 7.47 3.27 4.08
N GLU A 72 8.31 3.93 3.29
CA GLU A 72 8.33 5.38 3.09
C GLU A 72 7.94 5.68 1.63
N PRO A 73 6.77 6.29 1.38
CA PRO A 73 6.35 6.70 0.05
C PRO A 73 7.00 8.04 -0.36
N PHE A 74 7.30 8.16 -1.64
CA PHE A 74 7.77 9.38 -2.30
C PHE A 74 7.01 9.52 -3.62
N GLU A 75 6.00 10.38 -3.65
CA GLU A 75 5.27 10.68 -4.89
C GLU A 75 6.12 11.59 -5.78
N GLU A 76 6.37 11.13 -7.00
CA GLU A 76 7.30 11.81 -7.91
C GLU A 76 6.58 12.74 -8.88
N ASN A 77 5.43 12.32 -9.41
CA ASN A 77 4.71 13.06 -10.44
C ASN A 77 3.22 12.72 -10.40
N VAL A 78 2.36 13.74 -10.49
CA VAL A 78 0.90 13.62 -10.64
C VAL A 78 0.47 14.33 -11.92
N PHE A 79 -0.32 13.67 -12.76
CA PHE A 79 -0.83 14.21 -14.02
C PHE A 79 -2.14 13.53 -14.40
N TRP A 80 -2.89 14.11 -15.34
CA TRP A 80 -4.07 13.45 -15.91
C TRP A 80 -3.64 12.36 -16.90
N LEU A 81 -4.44 11.31 -17.06
CA LEU A 81 -4.17 10.24 -18.03
C LEU A 81 -3.98 10.79 -19.46
N ALA A 82 -4.70 11.85 -19.81
CA ALA A 82 -4.59 12.59 -21.07
C ALA A 82 -3.21 13.24 -21.31
N ASP A 83 -2.43 13.44 -20.24
CA ASP A 83 -1.08 14.03 -20.27
C ASP A 83 0.02 13.01 -19.93
N ALA A 84 -0.36 11.79 -19.54
CA ALA A 84 0.57 10.72 -19.18
C ALA A 84 1.49 10.31 -20.34
N SER A 85 2.75 10.00 -20.02
CA SER A 85 3.72 9.49 -20.99
C SER A 85 3.29 8.16 -21.62
N LEU A 86 3.83 7.85 -22.80
CA LEU A 86 3.54 6.58 -23.48
C LEU A 86 3.91 5.35 -22.67
N GLU A 87 4.98 5.41 -21.88
CA GLU A 87 5.41 4.33 -20.98
C GLU A 87 4.31 4.00 -19.96
N ILE A 88 3.77 5.03 -19.31
CA ILE A 88 2.75 4.89 -18.26
C ILE A 88 1.43 4.40 -18.87
N ARG A 89 1.04 4.95 -20.02
CA ARG A 89 -0.13 4.48 -20.77
C ARG A 89 0.01 3.02 -21.17
N SER A 90 1.19 2.59 -21.61
CA SER A 90 1.45 1.19 -21.97
C SER A 90 1.34 0.26 -20.77
N VAL A 91 1.83 0.67 -19.58
CA VAL A 91 1.66 -0.09 -18.34
C VAL A 91 0.18 -0.26 -18.00
N LEU A 92 -0.59 0.84 -18.04
CA LEU A 92 -2.01 0.83 -17.74
C LEU A 92 -2.80 -0.01 -18.73
N GLU A 93 -2.55 0.11 -20.04
CA GLU A 93 -3.24 -0.68 -21.07
C GLU A 93 -2.94 -2.18 -21.01
N ASN A 94 -1.74 -2.58 -20.59
CA ASN A 94 -1.42 -3.99 -20.34
C ASN A 94 -2.26 -4.57 -19.18
N VAL A 95 -2.67 -3.74 -18.23
CA VAL A 95 -3.59 -4.15 -17.15
C VAL A 95 -5.05 -4.06 -17.62
N PHE A 96 -5.45 -2.97 -18.28
CA PHE A 96 -6.81 -2.76 -18.77
C PHE A 96 -7.25 -3.81 -19.79
N SER A 97 -6.35 -4.29 -20.65
CA SER A 97 -6.62 -5.39 -21.60
C SER A 97 -6.96 -6.73 -20.93
N LYS A 98 -6.58 -6.91 -19.65
CA LYS A 98 -6.87 -8.10 -18.84
C LYS A 98 -8.06 -7.91 -17.91
N MET A 99 -8.63 -6.71 -17.85
CA MET A 99 -9.80 -6.38 -17.05
C MET A 99 -11.10 -6.59 -17.84
N PRO A 100 -12.23 -6.81 -17.15
CA PRO A 100 -13.53 -6.75 -17.80
C PRO A 100 -13.73 -5.37 -18.42
N ARG A 101 -14.24 -5.31 -19.65
CA ARG A 101 -14.36 -4.07 -20.44
C ARG A 101 -14.97 -2.89 -19.65
N LYS A 102 -16.07 -3.12 -18.93
CA LYS A 102 -16.75 -2.09 -18.13
C LYS A 102 -15.90 -1.52 -16.99
N VAL A 103 -14.94 -2.29 -16.47
CA VAL A 103 -14.03 -1.85 -15.41
C VAL A 103 -12.92 -1.00 -16.02
N ALA A 104 -12.31 -1.50 -17.10
CA ALA A 104 -11.27 -0.78 -17.84
C ALA A 104 -11.77 0.57 -18.37
N GLU A 105 -12.99 0.64 -18.89
CA GLU A 105 -13.59 1.89 -19.39
C GLU A 105 -13.66 2.99 -18.33
N VAL A 106 -13.84 2.66 -17.05
CA VAL A 106 -13.85 3.66 -15.96
C VAL A 106 -12.48 4.29 -15.76
N PHE A 107 -11.40 3.51 -15.85
CA PHE A 107 -10.02 4.02 -15.68
C PHE A 107 -9.41 4.60 -16.96
N ARG A 108 -10.03 4.36 -18.13
CA ARG A 108 -9.62 4.99 -19.40
C ARG A 108 -10.17 6.40 -19.57
N ASP A 109 -10.98 6.87 -18.63
CA ASP A 109 -11.52 8.23 -18.67
C ASP A 109 -10.39 9.26 -18.59
N ALA A 110 -10.50 10.34 -19.36
CA ALA A 110 -9.48 11.39 -19.41
C ALA A 110 -9.31 12.12 -18.06
N GLY A 111 -10.36 12.12 -17.22
CA GLY A 111 -10.34 12.61 -15.85
C GLY A 111 -9.75 11.63 -14.82
N THR A 112 -9.12 10.54 -15.27
CA THR A 112 -8.35 9.65 -14.40
C THR A 112 -7.03 10.34 -14.04
N GLU A 113 -6.80 10.56 -12.76
CA GLU A 113 -5.52 11.03 -12.24
C GLU A 113 -4.53 9.87 -12.24
N VAL A 114 -3.30 10.12 -12.64
CA VAL A 114 -2.25 9.11 -12.69
C VAL A 114 -1.01 9.66 -12.00
N SER A 115 -0.41 8.86 -11.13
CA SER A 115 0.83 9.21 -10.47
C SER A 115 1.84 8.07 -10.44
N ILE A 116 3.10 8.45 -10.26
CA ILE A 116 4.18 7.52 -9.96
C ILE A 116 4.55 7.70 -8.50
N VAL A 117 4.41 6.63 -7.72
CA VAL A 117 4.84 6.59 -6.32
C VAL A 117 6.05 5.66 -6.22
N LYS A 118 7.15 6.18 -5.68
CA LYS A 118 8.33 5.39 -5.33
C LYS A 118 8.24 5.04 -3.85
N TYR A 119 8.62 3.82 -3.48
CA TYR A 119 8.69 3.41 -2.08
C TYR A 119 10.10 3.00 -1.74
N SER A 120 10.59 3.51 -0.62
CA SER A 120 11.73 2.94 0.09
C SER A 120 11.19 1.99 1.15
N VAL A 121 11.76 0.78 1.21
CA VAL A 121 11.38 -0.21 2.22
C VAL A 121 12.64 -0.67 2.94
N SER A 122 12.65 -0.59 4.26
CA SER A 122 13.77 -1.00 5.10
C SER A 122 13.31 -1.90 6.23
N GLU A 123 14.02 -3.00 6.45
CA GLU A 123 13.75 -3.88 7.60
C GLU A 123 14.11 -3.16 8.90
N ALA A 124 13.23 -3.26 9.89
CA ALA A 124 13.36 -2.56 11.16
C ALA A 124 13.27 -3.51 12.37
N THR A 125 14.00 -3.19 13.42
CA THR A 125 13.71 -3.66 14.78
C THR A 125 12.74 -2.69 15.46
N LEU A 126 11.90 -3.20 16.36
CA LEU A 126 10.94 -2.39 17.08
C LEU A 126 11.37 -2.19 18.53
N ASP A 127 11.64 -0.95 18.90
CA ASP A 127 11.70 -0.54 20.30
C ASP A 127 10.26 -0.26 20.80
N LEU A 128 9.96 -0.67 22.04
CA LEU A 128 8.62 -0.59 22.64
C LEU A 128 8.57 0.50 23.71
N GLU A 129 7.59 1.39 23.63
CA GLU A 129 7.27 2.34 24.69
C GLU A 129 5.77 2.30 25.02
N ILE A 130 5.44 2.39 26.30
CA ILE A 130 4.05 2.30 26.78
C ILE A 130 3.59 3.69 27.23
N GLU A 131 2.54 4.19 26.59
CA GLU A 131 1.87 5.44 26.96
C GLU A 131 0.43 5.13 27.39
N GLY A 132 0.22 4.91 28.69
CA GLY A 132 -1.08 4.53 29.24
C GLY A 132 -1.53 3.15 28.71
N SER A 133 -2.66 3.10 28.01
CA SER A 133 -3.19 1.88 27.36
C SER A 133 -2.69 1.66 25.93
N LYS A 134 -1.81 2.54 25.43
CA LYS A 134 -1.30 2.52 24.06
C LYS A 134 0.15 2.06 24.03
N LEU A 135 0.49 1.38 22.96
CA LEU A 135 1.85 0.99 22.66
C LEU A 135 2.37 1.87 21.52
N VAL A 136 3.49 2.54 21.77
CA VAL A 136 4.23 3.31 20.77
C VAL A 136 5.37 2.43 20.27
N LEU A 137 5.36 2.15 18.96
CA LEU A 137 6.39 1.40 18.28
C LEU A 137 7.40 2.38 17.68
N LYS A 138 8.66 2.22 18.05
CA LYS A 138 9.77 3.02 17.54
C LYS A 138 10.62 2.14 16.63
N PRO A 139 10.41 2.18 15.30
CA PRO A 139 11.22 1.41 14.38
C PRO A 139 12.64 1.99 14.34
N ARG A 140 13.63 1.10 14.41
CA ARG A 140 15.02 1.40 14.11
C ARG A 140 15.45 0.54 12.94
N GLU A 141 15.95 1.18 11.88
CA GLU A 141 16.44 0.47 10.70
C GLU A 141 17.57 -0.49 11.09
N LYS A 142 17.49 -1.74 10.61
CA LYS A 142 18.56 -2.72 10.75
C LYS A 142 19.68 -2.38 9.76
N LEU A 143 20.90 -2.25 10.26
CA LEU A 143 22.08 -1.91 9.43
C LEU A 143 22.35 -2.97 8.35
N ASP A 144 22.19 -4.24 8.70
CA ASP A 144 22.32 -5.41 7.84
C ASP A 144 20.96 -5.95 7.34
N GLY A 145 19.89 -5.20 7.59
CA GLY A 145 18.53 -5.56 7.22
C GLY A 145 18.28 -5.53 5.73
N LYS A 146 17.23 -6.22 5.30
CA LYS A 146 16.78 -6.19 3.90
C LYS A 146 16.27 -4.80 3.54
N LYS A 147 16.63 -4.35 2.34
CA LYS A 147 16.12 -3.11 1.76
C LYS A 147 15.52 -3.38 0.39
N PHE A 148 14.40 -2.73 0.11
CA PHE A 148 13.76 -2.79 -1.19
C PHE A 148 13.47 -1.39 -1.70
N SER A 149 13.37 -1.28 -3.01
CA SER A 149 12.77 -0.12 -3.66
C SER A 149 11.69 -0.59 -4.61
N ALA A 150 10.55 0.09 -4.58
CA ALA A 150 9.46 -0.15 -5.51
C ALA A 150 9.09 1.12 -6.27
N LYS A 151 8.61 0.93 -7.50
CA LYS A 151 7.94 1.97 -8.28
C LYS A 151 6.56 1.46 -8.61
N VAL A 152 5.54 2.25 -8.29
CA VAL A 152 4.13 1.95 -8.51
C VAL A 152 3.55 3.02 -9.43
N VAL A 153 2.81 2.56 -10.44
CA VAL A 153 1.89 3.42 -11.19
C VAL A 153 0.54 3.35 -10.50
N LYS A 154 0.03 4.50 -10.08
CA LYS A 154 -1.26 4.67 -9.42
C LYS A 154 -2.19 5.37 -10.40
N ALA A 155 -3.41 4.88 -10.53
CA ALA A 155 -4.48 5.54 -11.28
C ALA A 155 -5.70 5.71 -10.37
N VAL A 156 -6.21 6.93 -10.24
CA VAL A 156 -7.31 7.30 -9.36
C VAL A 156 -8.46 7.87 -10.16
N VAL A 157 -9.66 7.35 -9.91
CA VAL A 157 -10.90 7.89 -10.44
C VAL A 157 -11.70 8.43 -9.28
N TYR A 158 -11.98 9.74 -9.33
CA TYR A 158 -12.75 10.45 -8.32
C TYR A 158 -14.23 10.49 -8.69
N PHE A 159 -15.09 10.24 -7.70
CA PHE A 159 -16.54 10.36 -7.83
C PHE A 159 -17.01 11.47 -6.92
N GLY A 160 -17.55 12.53 -7.55
CA GLY A 160 -18.17 13.65 -6.84
C GLY A 160 -19.69 13.54 -6.86
N GLY A 161 -20.31 13.77 -5.70
CA GLY A 161 -21.73 13.98 -5.57
C GLY A 161 -22.06 15.43 -5.28
N SER A 162 -23.35 15.74 -5.20
CA SER A 162 -23.84 17.03 -4.75
C SER A 162 -24.27 16.93 -3.27
N PHE A 163 -24.46 18.07 -2.62
CA PHE A 163 -24.99 18.09 -1.25
C PHE A 163 -26.30 17.30 -1.10
N CYS A 164 -27.18 17.33 -2.10
CA CYS A 164 -28.44 16.59 -2.07
C CYS A 164 -28.30 15.10 -2.43
N CYS A 165 -27.21 14.71 -3.10
CA CYS A 165 -26.96 13.35 -3.58
C CYS A 165 -25.48 12.98 -3.37
N PRO A 166 -25.02 12.76 -2.13
CA PRO A 166 -23.64 12.40 -1.87
C PRO A 166 -23.32 11.01 -2.41
N MET A 167 -22.15 10.87 -3.02
CA MET A 167 -21.65 9.62 -3.61
C MET A 167 -20.63 8.92 -2.70
N SER A 168 -20.71 9.11 -1.38
CA SER A 168 -19.61 8.76 -0.46
C SER A 168 -19.33 7.26 -0.32
N THR A 169 -20.25 6.40 -0.78
CA THR A 169 -20.08 4.93 -0.80
C THR A 169 -20.11 4.34 -2.20
N TYR A 170 -20.16 5.18 -3.23
CA TYR A 170 -20.37 4.74 -4.61
C TYR A 170 -19.22 3.85 -5.10
N ALA A 171 -17.98 4.29 -4.92
CA ALA A 171 -16.80 3.53 -5.32
C ALA A 171 -16.77 2.12 -4.71
N SER A 172 -17.03 1.99 -3.41
CA SER A 172 -17.05 0.69 -2.72
C SER A 172 -18.14 -0.24 -3.25
N LYS A 173 -19.37 0.28 -3.42
CA LYS A 173 -20.50 -0.50 -3.98
C LYS A 173 -20.21 -0.95 -5.42
N LEU A 174 -19.61 -0.08 -6.20
CA LEU A 174 -19.24 -0.38 -7.59
C LEU A 174 -18.18 -1.49 -7.65
N LEU A 175 -17.12 -1.38 -6.84
CA LEU A 175 -16.07 -2.39 -6.76
C LEU A 175 -16.60 -3.74 -6.26
N GLU A 176 -17.46 -3.74 -5.25
CA GLU A 176 -18.12 -4.96 -4.73
C GLU A 176 -18.97 -5.63 -5.83
N THR A 177 -19.72 -4.84 -6.59
CA THR A 177 -20.52 -5.32 -7.72
C THR A 177 -19.62 -5.98 -8.78
N TRP A 178 -18.49 -5.37 -9.12
CA TRP A 178 -17.54 -5.96 -10.07
C TRP A 178 -16.92 -7.25 -9.54
N LYS A 179 -16.53 -7.30 -8.26
CA LYS A 179 -15.97 -8.51 -7.64
C LYS A 179 -16.98 -9.65 -7.61
N ARG A 180 -18.26 -9.37 -7.36
CA ARG A 180 -19.34 -10.38 -7.46
C ARG A 180 -19.57 -10.86 -8.88
N LYS A 181 -19.47 -9.95 -9.86
CA LYS A 181 -19.74 -10.26 -11.27
C LYS A 181 -18.57 -10.96 -11.96
N TYR A 182 -17.33 -10.67 -11.57
CA TYR A 182 -16.11 -11.19 -12.17
C TYR A 182 -15.14 -11.72 -11.10
N PRO A 183 -15.56 -12.71 -10.28
CA PRO A 183 -14.78 -13.17 -9.12
C PRO A 183 -13.40 -13.75 -9.50
N GLU A 184 -13.30 -14.35 -10.68
CA GLU A 184 -12.07 -14.99 -11.17
C GLU A 184 -11.06 -14.01 -11.76
N ASN A 185 -11.40 -12.73 -11.95
CA ASN A 185 -10.48 -11.79 -12.57
C ASN A 185 -9.47 -11.24 -11.53
N PRO A 186 -8.18 -11.60 -11.61
CA PRO A 186 -7.20 -11.23 -10.59
C PRO A 186 -6.89 -9.73 -10.57
N MET A 187 -7.13 -9.02 -11.67
CA MET A 187 -6.85 -7.57 -11.76
C MET A 187 -7.76 -6.76 -10.83
N LEU A 188 -8.93 -7.28 -10.46
CA LEU A 188 -9.82 -6.62 -9.49
C LEU A 188 -9.23 -6.55 -8.07
N LYS A 189 -8.21 -7.35 -7.75
CA LYS A 189 -7.50 -7.27 -6.47
C LYS A 189 -6.60 -6.03 -6.38
N LEU A 190 -6.18 -5.50 -7.52
CA LEU A 190 -5.34 -4.30 -7.63
C LEU A 190 -6.13 -3.00 -7.41
N ILE A 191 -7.46 -3.10 -7.41
CA ILE A 191 -8.35 -1.96 -7.23
C ILE A 191 -8.81 -1.89 -5.77
N LYS A 192 -8.66 -0.70 -5.19
CA LYS A 192 -9.17 -0.32 -3.87
C LYS A 192 -10.22 0.78 -4.03
N ALA A 193 -11.12 0.85 -3.06
CA ALA A 193 -12.11 1.92 -2.98
C ALA A 193 -11.90 2.68 -1.67
N ARG A 194 -11.95 4.01 -1.74
CA ARG A 194 -11.99 4.88 -0.57
C ARG A 194 -13.37 5.52 -0.50
N ASN A 195 -14.00 5.43 0.67
CA ASN A 195 -15.26 6.10 0.95
C ASN A 195 -14.99 7.41 1.66
N TYR A 196 -15.78 8.43 1.36
CA TYR A 196 -15.80 9.73 2.02
C TYR A 196 -14.40 10.38 2.11
N GLU A 197 -14.00 11.09 1.06
CA GLU A 197 -12.72 11.81 1.07
C GLU A 197 -12.80 13.18 1.76
N GLY A 198 -14.01 13.75 1.92
CA GLY A 198 -14.25 14.95 2.72
C GLY A 198 -13.61 16.23 2.18
N TYR A 199 -13.03 16.20 0.97
CA TYR A 199 -12.26 17.28 0.38
C TYR A 199 -12.79 17.62 -1.03
N LYS A 200 -12.99 18.92 -1.32
CA LYS A 200 -13.27 19.48 -2.66
C LYS A 200 -14.29 18.69 -3.52
N SER A 201 -15.50 18.45 -3.02
CA SER A 201 -16.57 17.79 -3.79
C SER A 201 -16.24 16.37 -4.29
N ILE A 202 -15.17 15.75 -3.77
CA ILE A 202 -14.85 14.34 -3.97
C ILE A 202 -15.48 13.57 -2.82
N ASP A 203 -16.39 12.66 -3.17
CA ASP A 203 -17.11 11.87 -2.19
C ASP A 203 -16.52 10.47 -2.03
N SER A 204 -16.03 9.85 -3.11
CA SER A 204 -15.35 8.56 -3.05
C SER A 204 -14.39 8.39 -4.22
N SER A 205 -13.47 7.44 -4.12
CA SER A 205 -12.51 7.17 -5.19
C SER A 205 -12.28 5.68 -5.41
N LEU A 206 -11.92 5.34 -6.65
CA LEU A 206 -11.33 4.05 -7.00
C LEU A 206 -9.86 4.27 -7.31
N THR A 207 -9.00 3.49 -6.67
CA THR A 207 -7.55 3.52 -6.90
C THR A 207 -7.09 2.19 -7.46
N LEU A 208 -6.40 2.21 -8.60
CA LEU A 208 -5.67 1.09 -9.16
C LEU A 208 -4.18 1.29 -8.90
N ARG A 209 -3.50 0.30 -8.32
CA ARG A 209 -2.04 0.32 -8.11
C ARG A 209 -1.35 -0.83 -8.84
N ILE A 210 -0.29 -0.51 -9.56
CA ILE A 210 0.49 -1.46 -10.35
C ILE A 210 1.97 -1.30 -10.00
N ILE A 211 2.57 -2.33 -9.40
CA ILE A 211 4.03 -2.37 -9.20
C ILE A 211 4.67 -2.58 -10.57
N VAL A 212 5.43 -1.57 -11.04
CA VAL A 212 6.15 -1.64 -12.32
C VAL A 212 7.61 -2.04 -12.13
N ASN A 213 8.16 -1.81 -10.94
CA ASN A 213 9.51 -2.20 -10.59
C ASN A 213 9.58 -2.53 -9.09
N PHE A 214 10.27 -3.60 -8.73
CA PHE A 214 10.55 -3.98 -7.35
C PHE A 214 11.93 -4.63 -7.29
N ASN A 215 12.85 -3.96 -6.62
CA ASN A 215 14.23 -4.43 -6.49
C ASN A 215 14.61 -4.56 -5.02
N ARG A 216 15.28 -5.66 -4.69
CA ARG A 216 16.06 -5.74 -3.44
C ARG A 216 17.34 -4.94 -3.65
N LYS A 217 17.62 -4.00 -2.76
CA LYS A 217 18.92 -3.33 -2.73
C LYS A 217 19.88 -4.28 -2.02
N ASN A 218 20.90 -4.75 -2.74
CA ASN A 218 22.00 -5.45 -2.09
C ASN A 218 22.83 -4.42 -1.34
N ASN A 219 23.17 -4.70 -0.09
CA ASN A 219 24.26 -4.00 0.58
C ASN A 219 25.54 -4.44 -0.13
N GLU A 220 25.91 -3.76 -1.22
CA GLU A 220 27.27 -3.86 -1.73
C GLU A 220 28.18 -3.33 -0.62
N THR A 221 28.83 -4.27 0.05
CA THR A 221 29.87 -4.01 1.02
C THR A 221 30.93 -3.16 0.33
N LEU A 222 31.17 -1.97 0.87
CA LEU A 222 32.41 -1.22 0.66
C LEU A 222 33.57 -2.21 0.74
N ARG A 223 34.20 -2.46 -0.42
CA ARG A 223 35.51 -3.13 -0.49
C ARG A 223 36.60 -2.10 -0.25
#